data_AF-A0A4D9F547-F1
#
_entry.id   AF-A0A4D9F547-F1
#
_cell.length_a   1.000
_cell.length_b   1.000
_cell.length_c   1.000
_cell.angle_alpha   90.00
_cell.angle_beta   90.00
_cell.angle_gamma   90.00
#
_symmetry.space_group_name_H-M   'P 1'
#
loop_
_entity.id
_entity.type
_entity.pdbx_description
1 polymer ?
#
loop_
_entity_poly.entity_id
_entity_poly.type
_entity_poly.pdbx_seq_one_letter_code
_entity_poly.pdbx_strand_id
1 'polypeptide(L)' 'MNLQRLTLTWQKEQAGTEALVVHSHYYGKDQLARQDEAYRNQTRLDPEGLARGNASLMLRGVRMQDEGRNLK' A
#
# COMPACT_ATOMS: atom_id res chain seq x y z
N MET A 1 -17.66 -10.10 -1.79
CA MET A 1 -17.40 -8.64 -1.91
C MET A 1 -16.92 -8.35 -3.33
N ASN A 2 -17.44 -7.31 -4.00
CA ASN A 2 -16.98 -6.94 -5.34
C ASN A 2 -15.77 -6.00 -5.23
N LEU A 3 -14.57 -6.48 -5.55
CA LEU A 3 -13.33 -5.71 -5.48
C LEU A 3 -13.16 -4.72 -6.66
N GLN A 4 -13.97 -4.80 -7.71
CA GLN A 4 -13.85 -3.88 -8.86
C GLN A 4 -14.21 -2.44 -8.52
N ARG A 5 -15.07 -2.23 -7.49
CA ARG A 5 -15.45 -0.89 -7.02
C ARG A 5 -14.60 -0.41 -5.85
N LEU A 6 -13.73 -1.28 -5.32
CA LEU A 6 -12.88 -0.94 -4.19
C LEU A 6 -11.68 -0.11 -4.68
N THR A 7 -11.41 0.97 -3.98
CA THR A 7 -10.19 1.77 -4.15
C THR A 7 -9.48 1.84 -2.81
N LEU A 8 -8.25 1.35 -2.76
CA LEU A 8 -7.39 1.42 -1.59
C LEU A 8 -6.06 2.06 -2.01
N THR A 9 -5.60 3.01 -1.19
CA THR A 9 -4.29 3.61 -1.34
C THR A 9 -3.63 3.71 0.02
N TRP A 10 -2.43 3.17 0.13
CA TRP A 10 -1.55 3.35 1.27
C TRP A 10 -0.58 4.47 0.95
N GLN A 11 -0.46 5.41 1.87
CA GLN A 11 0.43 6.54 1.74
C GLN A 11 1.29 6.66 2.99
N LYS A 12 2.52 7.13 2.82
CA LYS A 12 3.37 7.54 3.92
C LYS A 12 3.44 9.06 3.94
N GLU A 13 2.90 9.65 4.99
CA GLU A 13 3.01 11.08 5.23
C GLU A 13 4.47 11.44 5.52
N GLN A 14 4.88 12.60 5.04
CA GLN A 14 6.19 13.18 5.28
C GLN A 14 6.04 14.65 5.65
N ALA A 15 6.77 15.10 6.66
CA ALA A 15 6.71 16.49 7.09
C ALA A 15 7.28 17.42 6.00
N GLY A 16 6.49 18.40 5.58
CA GLY A 16 6.93 19.44 4.64
C GLY A 16 7.02 19.01 3.16
N THR A 17 6.50 17.84 2.79
CA THR A 17 6.45 17.33 1.40
C THR A 17 5.13 16.61 1.12
N GLU A 18 4.87 16.28 -0.15
CA GLU A 18 3.70 15.47 -0.53
C GLU A 18 3.84 14.04 -0.02
N ALA A 19 2.73 13.41 0.37
CA ALA A 19 2.72 12.05 0.86
C ALA A 19 3.17 11.06 -0.23
N LEU A 20 4.05 10.13 0.13
CA LEU A 20 4.55 9.12 -0.79
C LEU A 20 3.49 8.03 -0.98
N VAL A 21 3.20 7.68 -2.24
CA VAL A 21 2.31 6.56 -2.56
C VAL A 21 3.07 5.25 -2.33
N VAL A 22 2.69 4.53 -1.27
CA VAL A 22 3.28 3.24 -0.93
C VAL A 22 2.68 2.15 -1.81
N HIS A 23 1.35 2.10 -1.94
CA HIS A 23 0.66 1.11 -2.77
C HIS A 23 -0.74 1.60 -3.15
N SER A 24 -1.22 1.21 -4.34
CA SER A 24 -2.60 1.47 -4.77
C SER A 24 -3.21 0.22 -5.39
N HIS A 25 -4.46 -0.07 -5.00
CA HIS A 25 -5.29 -1.14 -5.56
C HIS A 25 -6.66 -0.57 -5.94
N TYR A 26 -6.99 -0.62 -7.21
CA TYR A 26 -8.31 -0.23 -7.70
C TYR A 26 -8.64 -0.94 -9.02
N TYR A 27 -9.94 -1.03 -9.33
CA TYR A 27 -10.46 -1.84 -10.45
C TYR A 27 -10.01 -3.31 -10.39
N GLY A 28 -9.93 -3.86 -9.17
CA GLY A 28 -9.55 -5.25 -8.93
C GLY A 28 -8.10 -5.61 -9.26
N LYS A 29 -7.20 -4.62 -9.37
CA LYS A 29 -5.78 -4.87 -9.65
C LYS A 29 -4.86 -3.87 -8.95
N ASP A 30 -3.62 -4.31 -8.74
CA ASP A 30 -2.55 -3.47 -8.21
C ASP A 30 -2.09 -2.47 -9.28
N GLN A 31 -1.70 -1.29 -8.82
CA GLN A 31 -1.39 -0.13 -9.66
C GLN A 31 0.07 0.27 -9.42
N LEU A 32 0.96 -0.71 -9.59
CA LEU A 32 2.37 -0.62 -9.20
C LEU A 32 3.13 0.52 -9.88
N ALA A 33 2.66 1.00 -11.03
CA ALA A 33 3.24 2.14 -11.73
C ALA A 33 3.07 3.48 -10.97
N ARG A 34 2.15 3.55 -10.00
CA ARG A 34 1.93 4.73 -9.15
C ARG A 34 2.76 4.74 -7.87
N GLN A 35 3.50 3.67 -7.60
CA GLN A 35 4.33 3.62 -6.41
C GLN A 35 5.45 4.66 -6.51
N ASP A 36 5.69 5.33 -5.39
CA ASP A 36 6.94 6.04 -5.20
C ASP A 36 8.12 5.07 -5.33
N GLU A 37 9.23 5.57 -5.86
CA GLU A 37 10.42 4.77 -6.16
C GLU A 37 10.94 4.03 -4.92
N ALA A 38 10.81 4.64 -3.73
CA ALA A 38 11.24 4.04 -2.47
C ALA A 38 10.51 2.74 -2.11
N TYR A 39 9.29 2.51 -2.64
CA TYR A 39 8.46 1.33 -2.33
C TYR A 39 8.29 0.37 -3.51
N ARG A 40 8.90 0.68 -4.65
CA ARG A 40 8.73 -0.09 -5.88
C ARG A 40 9.11 -1.55 -5.67
N ASN A 41 8.22 -2.46 -6.05
CA ASN A 41 8.39 -3.92 -5.91
C ASN A 41 8.61 -4.43 -4.46
N GLN A 42 8.42 -3.59 -3.44
CA GLN A 42 8.61 -3.95 -2.03
C GLN A 42 7.29 -4.23 -1.33
N THR A 43 6.14 -3.93 -1.93
CA THR A 43 4.83 -4.13 -1.30
C THR A 43 4.08 -5.35 -1.82
N ARG A 44 3.28 -5.98 -0.98
CA ARG A 44 2.35 -7.05 -1.37
C ARG A 44 1.04 -6.94 -0.60
N LEU A 45 -0.06 -6.89 -1.34
CA LEU A 45 -1.42 -7.03 -0.81
C LEU A 45 -1.79 -8.53 -0.76
N ASP A 46 -2.57 -8.94 0.24
CA ASP A 46 -3.17 -10.28 0.30
C ASP A 46 -4.59 -10.24 -0.30
N PRO A 47 -4.81 -10.78 -1.52
CA PRO A 47 -6.14 -10.74 -2.14
C PRO A 47 -7.19 -11.55 -1.37
N GLU A 48 -6.78 -12.64 -0.72
CA GLU A 48 -7.70 -13.49 0.04
C GLU A 48 -8.11 -12.83 1.36
N GLY A 49 -7.15 -12.24 2.06
CA GLY A 49 -7.40 -11.37 3.21
C GLY A 49 -8.33 -10.23 2.84
N LEU A 50 -8.06 -9.55 1.72
CA LEU A 50 -8.89 -8.44 1.25
C LEU A 50 -10.32 -8.86 0.95
N ALA A 51 -10.51 -10.03 0.33
CA ALA A 51 -11.83 -10.59 0.09
C ALA A 51 -12.63 -10.86 1.38
N ARG A 52 -11.94 -11.06 2.51
CA ARG A 52 -12.50 -11.18 3.86
C ARG A 52 -12.52 -9.87 4.65
N GLY A 53 -12.15 -8.75 4.03
CA GLY A 53 -12.13 -7.41 4.64
C GLY A 53 -10.80 -7.02 5.32
N ASN A 54 -9.75 -7.82 5.20
CA ASN A 54 -8.42 -7.49 5.70
C ASN A 54 -7.60 -6.73 4.64
N ALA A 55 -7.42 -5.43 4.84
CA ALA A 55 -6.61 -4.56 3.99
C ALA A 55 -5.18 -4.36 4.53
N SER A 56 -4.57 -5.40 5.11
CA SER A 56 -3.17 -5.33 5.54
C SER A 56 -2.24 -5.33 4.31
N LEU A 57 -1.24 -4.45 4.32
CA LEU A 57 -0.20 -4.39 3.30
C LEU A 57 1.12 -4.89 3.89
N MET A 58 1.75 -5.84 3.23
CA MET A 58 3.10 -6.29 3.59
C MET A 58 4.14 -5.45 2.87
N LEU A 59 5.11 -4.92 3.62
CA LEU A 59 6.32 -4.29 3.08
C LEU A 59 7.51 -5.25 3.27
N ARG A 60 8.25 -5.55 2.20
CA ARG A 60 9.42 -6.41 2.18
C ARG A 60 10.68 -5.56 2.12
N GLY A 61 11.74 -5.99 2.79
CA GLY A 61 13.04 -5.30 2.74
C GLY A 61 13.07 -3.99 3.52
N VAL A 62 12.34 -3.93 4.65
CA VAL A 62 12.27 -2.78 5.57
C VAL A 62 13.68 -2.25 5.83
N ARG A 63 13.94 -1.03 5.38
CA ARG A 63 15.16 -0.28 5.72
C ARG A 63 14.84 0.60 6.93
N MET A 64 15.83 1.05 7.70
CA MET A 64 15.58 1.91 8.88
C MET A 64 14.74 3.17 8.58
N GLN A 65 14.67 3.60 7.32
CA GLN A 65 13.85 4.73 6.87
C GLN A 65 12.35 4.42 6.81
N ASP A 66 11.95 3.15 6.88
CA ASP A 66 10.56 2.66 6.78
C ASP A 66 9.82 2.58 8.12
N GLU A 67 10.43 3.02 9.23
CA GLU A 67 9.77 3.11 10.53
C GLU A 67 8.70 4.21 10.55
N GLY A 68 7.56 3.91 9.92
CA GLY A 68 6.29 4.59 10.11
C GLY A 68 5.43 3.80 11.08
N ARG A 69 5.22 4.36 12.27
CA ARG A 69 4.39 3.89 13.39
C ARG A 69 3.19 3.04 12.93
N ASN A 70 3.18 1.76 13.31
CA ASN A 70 2.04 0.86 13.14
C ASN A 70 0.80 1.51 13.79
N LEU A 71 -0.14 2.01 12.98
CA LEU A 71 -1.46 2.40 13.45
C LEU A 71 -2.30 1.13 13.54
N LYS A 72 -2.65 0.75 14.77
CA LYS A 72 -3.66 -0.26 15.08
C LYS A 72 -5.04 0.25 14.73
#